data_AF-A0A2N2BT56-F1
#
_entry.id   AF-A0A2N2BT56-F1
#
_cell.length_a   1.000
_cell.length_b   1.000
_cell.length_c   1.000
_cell.angle_alpha   90.00
_cell.angle_beta   90.00
_cell.angle_gamma   90.00
#
_symmetry.space_group_name_H-M   'P 1'
#
loop_
_entity.id
_entity.type
_entity.pdbx_description
1 polymer ?
#
loop_
_entity_poly.entity_id
_entity_poly.type
_entity_poly.pdbx_seq_one_letter_code
_entity_poly.pdbx_strand_id
1 'polypeptide(L)' 'MDELSKLSDAELMNKLASLKEDLEDVENERSFIFKQSGMHVSSGKIVAQMEEFDADITKLKAQICECTDEIEQRNC' A
#
# COMPACT_ATOMS: atom_id res chain seq x y z
N MET A 1 -16.99 -0.67 2.12
CA MET A 1 -17.37 -1.55 3.25
C MET A 1 -18.03 -2.85 2.79
N ASP A 2 -19.04 -2.87 1.91
CA ASP A 2 -19.76 -4.11 1.51
C ASP A 2 -18.97 -5.17 0.74
N GLU A 3 -17.77 -4.88 0.24
CA GLU A 3 -16.95 -5.89 -0.45
C GLU A 3 -16.09 -6.72 0.51
N LEU A 4 -15.63 -6.12 1.61
CA LEU A 4 -14.82 -6.82 2.62
C LEU A 4 -15.70 -7.72 3.50
N SER A 5 -16.93 -7.28 3.80
CA SER A 5 -17.91 -8.06 4.56
C SER A 5 -18.34 -9.36 3.87
N LYS A 6 -18.15 -9.46 2.54
CA LYS A 6 -18.47 -10.66 1.74
C LYS A 6 -17.35 -11.70 1.71
N LEU A 7 -16.14 -11.32 2.09
CA LEU A 7 -14.98 -12.21 2.13
C LEU A 7 -15.02 -13.05 3.41
N SER A 8 -14.60 -14.31 3.30
CA SER A 8 -14.33 -15.17 4.46
C SER A 8 -13.10 -14.67 5.22
N ASP A 9 -12.93 -15.09 6.47
CA ASP A 9 -11.80 -14.65 7.29
C ASP A 9 -10.44 -15.06 6.68
N ALA A 10 -10.39 -16.23 6.02
CA ALA A 10 -9.21 -16.67 5.29
C ALA A 10 -8.93 -15.77 4.07
N GLU A 11 -9.96 -15.36 3.33
CA GLU A 11 -9.81 -14.43 2.21
C GLU A 11 -9.41 -13.03 2.68
N LEU A 12 -9.97 -12.55 3.79
CA LEU A 12 -9.57 -11.28 4.42
C LEU A 12 -8.11 -11.30 4.88
N MET A 13 -7.67 -12.37 5.53
CA MET A 13 -6.26 -12.51 5.93
C MET A 13 -5.32 -12.60 4.73
N ASN A 14 -5.69 -13.35 3.68
CA ASN A 14 -4.91 -13.39 2.44
C ASN A 14 -4.86 -12.02 1.76
N LYS A 15 -5.98 -11.31 1.70
CA LYS A 15 -6.02 -9.95 1.14
C LYS A 15 -5.19 -8.98 1.97
N LEU A 16 -5.24 -9.07 3.30
CA LEU A 16 -4.40 -8.27 4.19
C LEU A 16 -2.91 -8.56 3.99
N ALA A 17 -2.54 -9.83 3.82
CA ALA A 17 -1.16 -10.22 3.54
C ALA A 17 -0.69 -9.67 2.19
N SER A 18 -1.50 -9.81 1.13
CA SER A 18 -1.22 -9.27 -0.20
C SER A 18 -1.07 -7.75 -0.16
N LEU A 19 -1.98 -7.02 0.51
CA LEU A 19 -1.89 -5.56 0.61
C LEU A 19 -0.63 -5.09 1.36
N LYS A 20 -0.14 -5.87 2.32
CA LYS A 20 1.11 -5.58 3.04
C LYS A 20 2.33 -5.84 2.17
N GLU A 21 2.33 -6.91 1.38
CA GLU A 21 3.38 -7.20 0.40
C GLU A 21 3.42 -6.09 -0.67
N ASP A 22 2.28 -5.72 -1.24
CA ASP A 22 2.16 -4.61 -2.20
C ASP A 22 2.69 -3.30 -1.61
N LEU A 23 2.39 -3.02 -0.34
CA LEU A 23 2.89 -1.82 0.34
C LEU A 23 4.42 -1.85 0.49
N GLU A 24 4.97 -3.00 0.89
CA GLU A 24 6.42 -3.16 1.02
C GLU A 24 7.12 -2.99 -0.33
N ASP A 25 6.56 -3.54 -1.40
CA ASP A 25 7.09 -3.40 -2.76
C ASP A 25 7.11 -1.95 -3.22
N VAL A 26 6.01 -1.21 -3.05
CA VAL A 26 5.92 0.21 -3.41
C VAL A 26 6.89 1.06 -2.57
N GLU A 27 7.01 0.81 -1.26
CA GLU A 27 7.95 1.51 -0.39
C GLU A 27 9.42 1.22 -0.79
N ASN A 28 9.73 -0.02 -1.18
CA ASN A 28 11.03 -0.42 -1.68
C ASN A 28 11.38 0.25 -3.02
N GLU A 29 10.44 0.27 -3.97
CA GLU A 29 10.63 0.91 -5.27
C GLU A 29 10.83 2.42 -5.09
N ARG A 30 9.99 3.08 -4.28
CA ARG A 30 10.16 4.49 -3.89
C ARG A 30 11.56 4.75 -3.32
N SER A 31 12.01 3.92 -2.39
CA SER A 31 13.35 4.02 -1.78
C SER A 31 14.47 3.86 -2.81
N PHE A 32 14.31 2.92 -3.74
CA PHE A 32 15.28 2.68 -4.81
C PHE A 32 15.39 3.87 -5.76
N ILE A 33 14.26 4.39 -6.25
CA ILE A 33 14.20 5.57 -7.13
C ILE A 33 14.78 6.80 -6.42
N PHE A 34 14.46 7.00 -5.14
CA PHE A 34 15.02 8.10 -4.36
C PHE A 34 16.56 8.01 -4.28
N LYS A 35 17.11 6.82 -4.02
CA LYS A 35 18.56 6.59 -4.01
C LYS A 35 19.20 6.81 -5.38
N GLN A 36 18.51 6.46 -6.47
CA GLN A 36 18.98 6.69 -7.84
C GLN A 36 18.93 8.18 -8.23
N SER A 37 18.00 8.95 -7.67
CA SER A 37 17.82 10.39 -7.96
C SER A 37 19.04 11.26 -7.64
N GLY A 38 19.92 10.81 -6.73
CA GLY A 38 21.21 11.45 -6.45
C GLY A 38 22.17 11.47 -7.65
N MET A 39 21.84 10.72 -8.72
CA MET A 39 22.65 10.53 -9.92
C MET A 39 21.89 11.03 -11.17
N HIS A 40 21.80 12.35 -11.36
CA HIS A 40 21.53 12.99 -12.67
C HIS A 40 20.19 12.65 -13.39
N VAL A 41 19.06 12.60 -12.66
CA VAL A 41 17.74 12.51 -13.30
C VAL A 41 16.99 13.83 -13.13
N SER A 42 16.26 14.28 -14.16
CA SER A 42 15.53 15.55 -14.12
C SER A 42 14.57 15.61 -12.92
N SER A 43 14.85 16.54 -12.01
CA SER A 43 14.19 16.66 -10.71
C SER A 43 12.66 16.66 -10.79
N GLY A 44 12.07 17.26 -11.82
CA GLY A 44 10.61 17.33 -11.99
C GLY A 44 9.93 15.97 -12.22
N LYS A 45 10.56 15.04 -12.95
CA LYS A 45 9.96 13.71 -13.22
C LYS A 45 10.01 12.82 -11.97
N ILE A 46 11.08 12.94 -11.19
CA ILE A 46 11.21 12.19 -9.93
C ILE A 46 10.23 12.70 -8.88
N VAL A 47 10.03 14.02 -8.79
CA VAL A 47 9.04 14.59 -7.87
C VAL A 47 7.64 14.06 -8.18
N ALA A 48 7.21 14.07 -9.44
CA ALA A 48 5.91 13.51 -9.82
C ALA A 48 5.79 12.01 -9.50
N GLN A 49 6.85 11.23 -9.76
CA GLN A 49 6.85 9.79 -9.46
C GLN A 49 6.84 9.51 -7.94
N MET A 50 7.51 10.35 -7.14
CA MET A 50 7.46 10.26 -5.68
C MET A 50 6.06 10.57 -5.15
N GLU A 51 5.38 11.57 -5.71
CA GLU A 51 4.00 11.91 -5.37
C GLU A 51 3.02 10.76 -5.71
N GLU A 52 3.22 10.10 -6.85
CA GLU A 52 2.46 8.89 -7.23
C GLU A 52 2.68 7.76 -6.20
N PHE A 53 3.92 7.48 -5.82
CA PHE A 53 4.20 6.47 -4.79
C PHE A 53 3.60 6.84 -3.43
N ASP A 54 3.67 8.11 -3.01
CA ASP A 54 3.09 8.57 -1.76
C ASP A 54 1.55 8.41 -1.76
N ALA A 55 0.90 8.65 -2.90
CA ALA A 55 -0.53 8.42 -3.07
C ALA A 55 -0.90 6.93 -3.00
N ASP A 56 -0.13 6.07 -3.66
CA ASP A 56 -0.34 4.61 -3.63
C ASP A 56 -0.11 4.02 -2.23
N ILE A 57 0.95 4.45 -1.54
CA ILE A 57 1.21 4.09 -0.13
C ILE A 57 0.04 4.49 0.76
N THR A 58 -0.49 5.71 0.59
CA THR A 58 -1.62 6.20 1.37
C THR A 58 -2.87 5.35 1.13
N LYS A 59 -3.14 5.01 -0.13
CA LYS A 59 -4.26 4.16 -0.52
C LYS A 59 -4.13 2.75 0.05
N LEU A 60 -2.95 2.13 -0.07
CA LEU A 60 -2.69 0.79 0.46
C LEU A 60 -2.82 0.76 1.99
N LYS A 61 -2.29 1.78 2.68
CA LYS A 61 -2.45 1.91 4.14
C LYS A 61 -3.92 2.05 4.56
N ALA A 62 -4.71 2.83 3.82
CA ALA A 62 -6.15 2.92 4.06
C ALA A 62 -6.85 1.57 3.87
N GLN A 63 -6.54 0.84 2.80
CA GLN A 63 -7.11 -0.49 2.55
C GLN A 63 -6.69 -1.53 3.59
N ILE A 64 -5.45 -1.48 4.07
CA ILE A 64 -4.96 -2.33 5.18
C ILE A 64 -5.73 -2.00 6.45
N CYS A 65 -5.95 -0.73 6.75
CA CYS A 65 -6.73 -0.29 7.91
C CYS A 65 -8.15 -0.84 7.83
N GLU A 66 -8.84 -0.63 6.71
CA GLU A 66 -10.21 -1.14 6.50
C GLU A 66 -10.29 -2.68 6.62
N CYS A 67 -9.34 -3.41 6.04
CA CYS A 67 -9.27 -4.87 6.19
C CYS A 67 -9.02 -5.29 7.65
N THR A 68 -8.17 -4.56 8.37
CA THR A 68 -7.84 -4.85 9.77
C THR A 68 -9.04 -4.57 10.66
N ASP A 69 -9.71 -3.44 10.47
CA ASP A 69 -10.90 -3.04 11.22
C ASP A 69 -12.05 -4.06 11.03
N GLU A 70 -12.26 -4.56 9.81
CA GLU A 70 -13.25 -5.61 9.53
C GLU A 70 -12.90 -6.92 10.26
N ILE A 71 -11.62 -7.32 10.27
CA ILE A 71 -11.17 -8.51 11.00
C ILE A 71 -11.38 -8.34 12.51
N GLU A 72 -11.06 -7.17 13.06
CA GLU A 72 -11.24 -6.87 14.48
C GLU A 72 -12.73 -6.86 14.86
N GLN A 73 -13.59 -6.26 14.03
CA GLN A 73 -15.04 -6.24 14.26
C GLN A 73 -15.65 -7.65 14.29
N ARG A 74 -15.11 -8.61 13.53
CA ARG A 74 -15.59 -10.01 13.53
C ARG A 74 -15.11 -10.83 14.71
N ASN A 75 -13.96 -10.45 15.30
CA ASN A 75 -13.37 -11.13 16.45
C ASN A 75 -13.85 -10.57 17.81
N CYS A 76 -14.68 -9.53 17.81
CA CYS A 76 -15.26 -8.89 19.00
C CYS A 76 -16.71 -9.34 19.22
#